data_AF-D2IE03-F1
#
_entry.id   AF-D2IE03-F1
#
_cell.length_a   1.000
_cell.length_b   1.000
_cell.length_c   1.000
_cell.angle_alpha   90.00
_cell.angle_beta   90.00
_cell.angle_gamma   90.00
#
_symmetry.space_group_name_H-M   'P 1'
#
loop_
_entity.id
_entity.type
_entity.pdbx_description
1 polymer ?
#
loop_
_entity_poly.entity_id
_entity_poly.type
_entity_poly.pdbx_seq_one_letter_code
_entity_poly.pdbx_strand_id
1 'polypeptide(L)'
;QVLYWTDDSKESMIGKIRVSGNVTTKNITGLKANTIYFASVRAYNTAGAGPSSPPVNVTTKKSPPSQPPANIAWKLTNSKLCLNWEHVKTMENESEVLGYKILYRQNRQSKTHILETNNTSAELLVPFEEDYLIEIRTVSDGGDGSSSEEIRIPKMS
;
A
#
# COMPACT_ATOMS: atom_id res chain seq x y z
N GLN A 1 23.71 0.30 12.93
CA GLN A 1 23.70 0.22 11.45
C GLN A 1 22.99 -1.07 11.06
N VAL A 2 22.18 -1.02 10.01
CA VAL A 2 21.54 -2.19 9.41
C VAL A 2 22.17 -2.41 8.03
N LEU A 3 22.60 -3.63 7.74
CA LEU A 3 23.12 -4.04 6.43
C LEU A 3 22.13 -5.04 5.85
N TYR A 4 21.83 -4.96 4.55
CA TYR A 4 20.92 -5.90 3.89
C TYR A 4 21.34 -6.21 2.45
N TRP A 5 21.05 -7.43 2.01
CA TRP A 5 21.48 -7.98 0.70
C TRP A 5 20.57 -9.10 0.22
N THR A 6 20.73 -9.50 -1.04
CA THR A 6 20.11 -10.71 -1.64
C THR A 6 21.16 -11.79 -1.80
N ASP A 7 20.72 -13.02 -2.07
CA ASP A 7 21.61 -14.15 -2.37
C ASP A 7 22.36 -14.01 -3.71
N ASP A 8 21.87 -13.13 -4.60
CA ASP A 8 22.40 -13.04 -5.95
C ASP A 8 23.85 -12.52 -5.98
N SER A 9 24.71 -13.32 -6.59
CA SER A 9 26.13 -13.50 -6.29
C SER A 9 27.09 -12.43 -6.82
N LYS A 10 26.62 -11.21 -7.11
CA LYS A 10 27.48 -10.15 -7.69
C LYS A 10 27.68 -8.90 -6.85
N GLU A 11 26.84 -8.63 -5.84
CA GLU A 11 27.10 -7.56 -4.87
C GLU A 11 26.56 -7.95 -3.48
N SER A 12 27.46 -8.36 -2.59
CA SER A 12 27.13 -8.90 -1.26
C SER A 12 26.46 -7.91 -0.28
N MET A 13 26.17 -6.68 -0.71
CA MET A 13 25.43 -5.69 0.08
C MET A 13 24.62 -4.73 -0.81
N ILE A 14 23.30 -4.91 -0.83
CA ILE A 14 22.38 -4.00 -1.54
C ILE A 14 22.34 -2.62 -0.87
N GLY A 15 22.41 -2.59 0.46
CA GLY A 15 22.34 -1.32 1.15
C GLY A 15 22.75 -1.36 2.61
N LYS A 16 22.98 -0.16 3.13
CA LYS A 16 23.37 0.08 4.51
C LYS A 16 22.62 1.29 5.04
N ILE A 17 21.89 1.10 6.14
CA ILE A 17 21.15 2.16 6.81
C ILE A 17 21.87 2.52 8.11
N ARG A 18 22.25 3.79 8.23
CA ARG A 18 22.68 4.36 9.52
C ARG A 18 21.45 4.70 10.34
N VAL A 19 21.50 4.27 11.59
CA VAL A 19 20.45 4.49 12.58
C VAL A 19 21.10 5.34 13.66
N SER A 20 20.55 6.53 13.91
CA SER A 20 21.08 7.51 14.86
C SER A 20 20.19 7.58 16.10
N GLY A 21 20.77 7.96 17.23
CA GLY A 21 20.07 8.01 18.51
C GLY A 21 19.89 6.63 19.14
N ASN A 22 19.16 6.60 20.26
CA ASN A 22 18.90 5.38 21.03
C ASN A 22 17.64 4.66 20.52
N VAL A 23 17.64 4.26 19.25
CA VAL A 23 16.54 3.50 18.64
C VAL A 23 17.01 2.10 18.25
N THR A 24 16.16 1.12 18.54
CA THR A 24 16.43 -0.31 18.30
C THR A 24 15.65 -0.87 17.12
N THR A 25 14.85 -0.03 16.43
CA THR A 25 13.99 -0.41 15.30
C THR A 25 14.22 0.48 14.10
N LYS A 26 14.12 -0.09 12.90
CA LYS A 26 14.21 0.65 11.64
C LYS A 26 13.50 -0.08 10.51
N ASN A 27 12.68 0.66 9.76
CA ASN A 27 12.02 0.14 8.56
C ASN A 27 12.95 0.29 7.34
N ILE A 28 13.07 -0.79 6.57
CA ILE A 28 13.74 -0.81 5.27
C ILE A 28 12.65 -0.77 4.20
N THR A 29 12.71 0.22 3.31
CA THR A 29 11.68 0.47 2.29
C THR A 29 12.27 0.38 0.89
N GLY A 30 11.42 0.25 -0.15
CA GLY A 30 11.88 0.20 -1.55
C GLY A 30 12.57 -1.12 -1.91
N LEU A 31 12.27 -2.20 -1.20
CA LEU A 31 12.76 -3.53 -1.52
C LEU A 31 12.00 -4.11 -2.71
N LYS A 32 12.64 -4.98 -3.48
CA LYS A 32 11.99 -5.72 -4.56
C LYS A 32 10.97 -6.68 -3.96
N ALA A 33 9.79 -6.78 -4.58
CA ALA A 33 8.76 -7.74 -4.20
C ALA A 33 9.22 -9.19 -4.47
N ASN A 34 8.61 -10.15 -3.76
CA ASN A 34 8.86 -11.58 -3.88
C ASN A 34 10.35 -11.96 -3.93
N THR A 35 11.16 -11.33 -3.09
CA THR A 35 12.62 -11.45 -3.10
C THR A 35 13.12 -11.80 -1.70
N ILE A 36 14.02 -12.78 -1.61
CA ILE A 36 14.68 -13.15 -0.35
C ILE A 36 15.75 -12.12 -0.03
N TYR A 37 15.63 -11.49 1.13
CA TYR A 37 16.62 -10.60 1.69
C TYR A 37 17.24 -11.19 2.95
N PHE A 38 18.54 -10.94 3.09
CA PHE A 38 19.27 -11.14 4.33
C PHE A 38 19.52 -9.77 4.97
N ALA A 39 19.53 -9.72 6.30
CA ALA A 39 19.86 -8.53 7.05
C ALA A 39 20.70 -8.85 8.27
N SER A 40 21.64 -7.97 8.61
CA SER A 40 22.39 -8.00 9.88
C SER A 40 22.48 -6.61 10.49
N VAL A 41 22.66 -6.57 11.81
CA VAL A 41 22.81 -5.32 12.56
C VAL A 41 24.18 -5.24 13.20
N ARG A 42 24.77 -4.05 13.22
CA ARG A 42 26.01 -3.78 13.97
C ARG A 42 25.96 -2.44 14.68
N ALA A 43 26.50 -2.41 15.89
CA ALA A 43 26.72 -1.16 16.62
C ALA A 43 27.84 -0.35 15.97
N TYR A 44 27.85 0.96 16.17
CA TYR A 44 28.93 1.83 15.74
C TYR A 44 29.05 3.04 16.67
N ASN A 45 30.27 3.53 16.85
CA ASN A 45 30.59 4.73 17.62
C ASN A 45 31.67 5.54 16.87
N THR A 46 32.29 6.52 17.54
CA THR A 46 33.35 7.36 16.96
C THR A 46 34.61 6.58 16.56
N ALA A 47 34.87 5.43 17.19
CA ALA A 47 36.00 4.56 16.85
C ALA A 47 35.71 3.66 15.63
N GLY A 48 34.46 3.55 15.19
CA GLY A 48 34.07 2.78 14.02
C GLY A 48 32.86 1.87 14.25
N ALA A 49 32.68 0.89 13.37
CA ALA A 49 31.62 -0.11 13.49
C ALA A 49 32.13 -1.36 14.23
N GLY A 50 31.33 -1.87 15.17
CA GLY A 50 31.58 -3.13 15.85
C GLY A 50 31.22 -4.36 14.99
N PRO A 51 31.25 -5.56 15.59
CA PRO A 51 30.90 -6.79 14.89
C PRO A 51 29.41 -6.80 14.48
N SER A 52 29.13 -7.49 13.38
CA SER A 52 27.76 -7.75 12.93
C SER A 52 27.14 -8.91 13.70
N SER A 53 25.82 -8.84 13.91
CA SER A 53 25.02 -9.98 14.32
C SER A 53 25.05 -11.10 13.27
N PRO A 54 24.69 -12.34 13.62
CA PRO A 54 24.29 -13.34 12.64
C PRO A 54 23.21 -12.77 11.70
N PRO A 55 23.22 -13.10 10.40
CA PRO A 55 22.22 -12.65 9.46
C PRO A 55 20.87 -13.35 9.72
N VAL A 56 19.79 -12.60 9.55
CA VAL A 56 18.42 -13.12 9.44
C VAL A 56 17.95 -13.02 8.01
N ASN A 57 17.04 -13.87 7.57
CA ASN A 57 16.44 -13.78 6.24
C ASN A 57 14.93 -13.56 6.31
N VAL A 58 14.39 -12.94 5.26
CA VAL A 58 12.96 -12.72 5.07
C VAL A 58 12.67 -12.60 3.58
N THR A 59 11.55 -13.18 3.15
CA THR A 59 11.05 -13.00 1.78
C THR A 59 10.02 -11.87 1.79
N THR A 60 10.24 -10.85 0.95
CA THR A 60 9.23 -9.81 0.74
C THR A 60 7.98 -10.40 0.11
N LYS A 61 6.81 -9.81 0.37
CA LYS A 61 5.55 -10.22 -0.23
C LYS A 61 5.55 -10.00 -1.75
N LYS A 62 4.66 -10.68 -2.47
CA LYS A 62 4.40 -10.40 -3.88
C LYS A 62 3.92 -8.95 -4.05
N SER A 63 4.00 -8.43 -5.26
CA SER A 63 3.51 -7.07 -5.53
C SER A 63 2.00 -7.02 -5.36
N PRO A 64 1.41 -5.90 -4.92
CA PRO A 64 -0.04 -5.77 -4.91
C PRO A 64 -0.60 -5.82 -6.35
N PRO A 65 -1.91 -6.08 -6.52
CA PRO A 65 -2.52 -6.16 -7.84
C PRO A 65 -2.30 -4.90 -8.67
N SER A 66 -1.79 -5.08 -9.89
CA SER A 66 -1.53 -3.97 -10.82
C SER A 66 -2.78 -3.54 -11.60
N GLN A 67 -3.77 -4.42 -11.71
CA GLN A 67 -5.07 -4.11 -12.30
C GLN A 67 -5.96 -3.34 -11.30
N PRO A 68 -6.55 -2.19 -11.69
CA PRO A 68 -7.49 -1.49 -10.84
C PRO A 68 -8.87 -2.17 -10.80
N PRO A 69 -9.71 -1.87 -9.79
CA PRO A 69 -11.12 -2.25 -9.79
C PRO A 69 -11.83 -1.78 -11.07
N ALA A 70 -12.57 -2.70 -11.70
CA ALA A 70 -13.27 -2.46 -12.96
C ALA A 70 -14.79 -2.51 -12.77
N ASN A 71 -15.53 -2.08 -13.80
CA ASN A 71 -16.99 -2.13 -13.85
C ASN A 71 -17.65 -1.46 -12.63
N ILE A 72 -17.11 -0.30 -12.25
CA ILE A 72 -17.57 0.43 -11.08
C ILE A 72 -18.89 1.11 -11.43
N ALA A 73 -19.96 0.71 -10.74
CA ALA A 73 -21.26 1.34 -10.82
C ALA A 73 -21.62 2.00 -9.48
N TRP A 74 -22.40 3.07 -9.58
CA TRP A 74 -22.77 3.86 -8.42
C TRP A 74 -24.20 4.35 -8.52
N LYS A 75 -24.82 4.56 -7.36
CA LYS A 75 -26.15 5.16 -7.24
C LYS A 75 -26.19 6.07 -6.02
N LEU A 76 -26.48 7.34 -6.25
CA LEU A 76 -26.76 8.32 -5.20
C LEU A 76 -28.27 8.41 -4.98
N THR A 77 -28.73 8.43 -3.73
CA THR A 77 -30.14 8.65 -3.38
C THR A 77 -30.18 9.45 -2.09
N ASN A 78 -30.60 10.72 -2.18
CA ASN A 78 -30.39 11.71 -1.11
C ASN A 78 -28.91 11.72 -0.72
N SER A 79 -28.59 11.56 0.56
CA SER A 79 -27.21 11.53 1.07
C SER A 79 -26.55 10.14 1.05
N LYS A 80 -27.18 9.12 0.46
CA LYS A 80 -26.67 7.74 0.46
C LYS A 80 -26.10 7.39 -0.91
N LEU A 81 -24.79 7.19 -0.97
CA LEU A 81 -24.09 6.72 -2.15
C LEU A 81 -23.76 5.23 -2.02
N CYS A 82 -24.33 4.42 -2.90
CA CYS A 82 -23.99 3.01 -3.03
C CYS A 82 -22.99 2.82 -4.17
N LEU A 83 -21.87 2.17 -3.89
CA LEU A 83 -20.84 1.79 -4.85
C LEU A 83 -20.80 0.27 -4.99
N ASN A 84 -20.60 -0.23 -6.20
CA ASN A 84 -20.33 -1.63 -6.49
C ASN A 84 -19.32 -1.75 -7.63
N TRP A 85 -18.51 -2.79 -7.60
CA TRP A 85 -17.48 -3.06 -8.60
C TRP A 85 -17.24 -4.56 -8.73
N GLU A 86 -16.43 -4.96 -9.71
CA GLU A 86 -16.02 -6.35 -9.86
C GLU A 86 -14.79 -6.70 -9.02
N HIS A 87 -14.73 -7.95 -8.57
CA HIS A 87 -13.55 -8.44 -7.85
C HIS A 87 -12.33 -8.42 -8.76
N VAL A 88 -11.25 -7.79 -8.31
CA VAL A 88 -9.99 -7.72 -9.07
C VAL A 88 -9.33 -9.09 -9.08
N LYS A 89 -9.04 -9.62 -10.27
CA LYS A 89 -8.34 -10.88 -10.45
C LYS A 89 -6.84 -10.63 -10.43
N THR A 90 -6.13 -11.40 -9.62
CA THR A 90 -4.67 -11.28 -9.46
C THR A 90 -3.95 -12.20 -10.43
N MET A 91 -2.77 -11.77 -10.89
CA MET A 91 -1.85 -12.64 -11.61
C MET A 91 -1.07 -13.53 -10.63
N GLU A 92 -0.47 -14.62 -11.13
CA GLU A 92 0.30 -15.56 -10.30
C GLU A 92 1.44 -14.88 -9.50
N ASN A 93 2.02 -13.81 -10.03
CA ASN A 93 3.11 -13.06 -9.42
C ASN A 93 2.65 -11.90 -8.52
N GLU A 94 1.34 -11.78 -8.26
CA GLU A 94 0.75 -10.73 -7.44
C GLU A 94 0.19 -11.30 -6.13
N SER A 95 0.07 -10.43 -5.13
CA SER A 95 -0.58 -10.72 -3.85
C SER A 95 -2.10 -10.74 -4.01
N GLU A 96 -2.75 -11.68 -3.32
CA GLU A 96 -4.21 -11.80 -3.32
C GLU A 96 -4.91 -10.56 -2.74
N VAL A 97 -6.09 -10.25 -3.27
CA VAL A 97 -6.92 -9.15 -2.78
C VAL A 97 -7.54 -9.53 -1.44
N LEU A 98 -7.19 -8.79 -0.39
CA LEU A 98 -7.78 -8.93 0.95
C LEU A 98 -8.96 -7.97 1.16
N GLY A 99 -9.05 -6.91 0.36
CA GLY A 99 -10.14 -5.95 0.42
C GLY A 99 -9.90 -4.75 -0.47
N TYR A 100 -10.63 -3.67 -0.19
CA TYR A 100 -10.65 -2.44 -0.97
C TYR A 100 -10.64 -1.22 -0.05
N LYS A 101 -9.98 -0.16 -0.52
CA LYS A 101 -10.04 1.20 0.02
C LYS A 101 -10.83 2.08 -0.93
N ILE A 102 -11.82 2.76 -0.39
CA ILE A 102 -12.58 3.81 -1.08
C ILE A 102 -12.06 5.14 -0.56
N LEU A 103 -11.39 5.88 -1.43
CA LEU A 103 -10.90 7.22 -1.18
C LEU A 103 -11.95 8.18 -1.71
N TYR A 104 -12.46 9.07 -0.87
CA TYR A 104 -13.44 10.04 -1.30
C TYR A 104 -13.15 11.42 -0.72
N ARG A 105 -13.38 12.45 -1.53
CA ARG A 105 -13.19 13.85 -1.15
C ARG A 105 -14.20 14.72 -1.85
N GLN A 106 -14.54 15.85 -1.23
CA GLN A 106 -15.27 16.90 -1.93
C GLN A 106 -14.36 17.50 -3.00
N ASN A 107 -14.91 17.79 -4.18
CA ASN A 107 -14.14 18.28 -5.33
C ASN A 107 -13.34 19.56 -5.00
N ARG A 108 -13.90 20.43 -4.15
CA ARG A 108 -13.28 21.70 -3.72
C ARG A 108 -12.35 21.58 -2.52
N GLN A 109 -12.22 20.40 -1.91
CA GLN A 109 -11.40 20.18 -0.72
C GLN A 109 -10.24 19.22 -1.00
N SER A 110 -9.14 19.42 -0.29
CA SER A 110 -7.97 18.55 -0.34
C SER A 110 -8.05 17.37 0.63
N LYS A 111 -9.00 17.41 1.58
CA LYS A 111 -9.13 16.36 2.59
C LYS A 111 -9.75 15.10 1.98
N THR A 112 -8.96 14.04 1.90
CA THR A 112 -9.39 12.71 1.49
C THR A 112 -9.79 11.89 2.72
N HIS A 113 -10.98 11.30 2.64
CA HIS A 113 -11.46 10.30 3.57
C HIS A 113 -11.25 8.90 2.99
N ILE A 114 -11.02 7.91 3.85
CA ILE A 114 -10.79 6.53 3.46
C ILE A 114 -11.81 5.65 4.18
N LEU A 115 -12.50 4.81 3.43
CA LEU A 115 -13.29 3.70 3.94
C LEU A 115 -12.66 2.39 3.48
N GLU A 116 -12.55 1.41 4.35
CA GLU A 116 -12.08 0.06 4.02
C GLU A 116 -13.24 -0.93 4.05
N THR A 117 -13.22 -1.90 3.12
CA THR A 117 -14.21 -2.97 3.03
C THR A 117 -13.56 -4.23 2.46
N ASN A 118 -14.04 -5.41 2.85
CA ASN A 118 -13.65 -6.68 2.24
C ASN A 118 -14.62 -7.11 1.12
N ASN A 119 -15.72 -6.39 0.94
CA ASN A 119 -16.71 -6.66 -0.10
C ASN A 119 -16.40 -5.87 -1.37
N THR A 120 -17.01 -6.27 -2.49
CA THR A 120 -16.98 -5.50 -3.75
C THR A 120 -18.09 -4.44 -3.82
N SER A 121 -18.48 -3.93 -2.65
CA SER A 121 -19.48 -2.90 -2.48
C SER A 121 -19.19 -2.08 -1.23
N ALA A 122 -19.65 -0.83 -1.26
CA ALA A 122 -19.59 0.08 -0.12
C ALA A 122 -20.76 1.06 -0.15
N GLU A 123 -21.15 1.52 1.04
CA GLU A 123 -22.12 2.59 1.20
C GLU A 123 -21.46 3.77 1.92
N LEU A 124 -21.64 4.96 1.36
CA LEU A 124 -21.11 6.21 1.90
C LEU A 124 -22.26 7.16 2.21
N LEU A 125 -22.17 7.86 3.35
CA LEU A 125 -23.02 9.00 3.64
C LEU A 125 -22.29 10.27 3.20
N VAL A 126 -22.71 10.83 2.08
CA VAL A 126 -22.14 12.05 1.49
C VAL A 126 -23.24 13.11 1.35
N PRO A 127 -23.02 14.35 1.81
CA PRO A 127 -23.90 15.48 1.51
C PRO A 127 -24.26 15.54 0.01
N PHE A 128 -25.55 15.65 -0.31
CA PHE A 128 -26.02 15.65 -1.70
C PHE A 128 -25.81 17.00 -2.43
N GLU A 129 -25.46 18.05 -1.70
CA GLU A 129 -25.33 19.42 -2.21
C GLU A 129 -23.96 19.69 -2.88
N GLU A 130 -23.01 18.77 -2.73
CA GLU A 130 -21.61 18.92 -3.17
C GLU A 130 -21.20 17.85 -4.16
N ASP A 131 -20.25 18.19 -5.04
CA ASP A 131 -19.62 17.23 -5.95
C ASP A 131 -18.52 16.44 -5.21
N TYR A 132 -18.48 15.13 -5.42
CA TYR A 132 -17.48 14.24 -4.84
C TYR A 132 -16.62 13.57 -5.91
N LEU A 133 -15.36 13.34 -5.55
CA LEU A 133 -14.40 12.57 -6.32
C LEU A 133 -14.06 11.32 -5.53
N ILE A 134 -14.11 10.18 -6.20
CA ILE A 134 -13.95 8.86 -5.59
C ILE A 134 -12.94 8.04 -6.38
N GLU A 135 -12.05 7.38 -5.65
CA GLU A 135 -11.13 6.38 -6.19
C GLU A 135 -11.27 5.10 -5.36
N ILE A 136 -11.21 3.94 -6.03
CA ILE A 136 -11.23 2.64 -5.37
C ILE A 136 -9.92 1.93 -5.70
N ARG A 137 -9.25 1.39 -4.68
CA ARG A 137 -8.04 0.58 -4.86
C ARG A 137 -8.10 -0.70 -4.05
N THR A 138 -7.38 -1.72 -4.50
CA THR A 138 -7.25 -2.98 -3.77
C THR A 138 -6.30 -2.83 -2.59
N VAL A 139 -6.52 -3.67 -1.58
CA VAL A 139 -5.63 -3.88 -0.43
C VAL A 139 -5.19 -5.33 -0.46
N SER A 140 -3.88 -5.56 -0.34
CA SER A 140 -3.27 -6.89 -0.27
C SER A 140 -2.15 -6.91 0.78
N ASP A 141 -1.59 -8.08 1.06
CA ASP A 141 -0.41 -8.18 1.92
C ASP A 141 0.87 -7.59 1.29
N GLY A 142 0.88 -7.40 -0.04
CA GLY A 142 1.90 -6.68 -0.80
C GLY A 142 1.75 -5.15 -0.74
N GLY A 143 0.65 -4.65 -0.17
CA GLY A 143 0.31 -3.23 -0.08
C GLY A 143 -0.95 -2.86 -0.84
N ASP A 144 -1.11 -1.55 -1.08
CA ASP A 144 -2.22 -1.01 -1.86
C ASP A 144 -1.94 -1.17 -3.36
N GLY A 145 -2.91 -1.69 -4.10
CA GLY A 145 -2.80 -1.86 -5.55
C GLY A 145 -3.14 -0.59 -6.33
N SER A 146 -3.23 -0.74 -7.65
CA SER A 146 -3.61 0.36 -8.54
C SER A 146 -4.99 0.93 -8.19
N SER A 147 -5.10 2.26 -8.28
CA SER A 147 -6.38 2.95 -8.09
C SER A 147 -7.18 2.93 -9.38
N SER A 148 -8.51 2.88 -9.25
CA SER A 148 -9.43 3.16 -10.35
C SER A 148 -9.19 4.57 -10.89
N GLU A 149 -9.75 4.82 -12.08
CA GLU A 149 -9.96 6.19 -12.53
C GLU A 149 -10.81 6.97 -11.49
N GLU A 150 -10.63 8.28 -11.47
CA GLU A 150 -11.38 9.16 -10.58
C GLU A 150 -12.85 9.23 -11.02
N ILE A 151 -13.76 8.84 -10.12
CA ILE A 151 -15.19 8.84 -10.35
C ILE A 151 -15.78 10.11 -9.80
N ARG A 152 -16.37 10.92 -10.68
CA ARG A 152 -17.09 12.13 -10.30
C ARG A 152 -18.54 11.83 -9.99
N ILE A 153 -18.92 12.02 -8.73
CA ILE A 153 -20.30 11.98 -8.28
C ILE A 153 -20.83 13.43 -8.25
N PRO A 154 -21.77 13.80 -9.12
CA PRO A 154 -22.32 15.15 -9.11
C PRO A 154 -23.25 15.34 -7.91
N LYS A 155 -23.37 16.59 -7.45
CA LYS A 155 -24.43 16.98 -6.53
C LYS A 155 -25.82 16.68 -7.12
N MET A 156 -26.80 16.36 -6.27
CA MET A 156 -28.20 16.29 -6.68
C MET A 156 -28.80 17.69 -6.73
N SER A 157 -29.51 17.98 -7.83
CA SER A 157 -30.31 19.20 -8.03
C SER A 157 -31.70 19.08 -7.42
#